data_AF-A0A498GES4-F1
#
_entry.id   AF-A0A498GES4-F1
#
_cell.length_a   1.000
_cell.length_b   1.000
_cell.length_c   1.000
_cell.angle_alpha   90.00
_cell.angle_beta   90.00
_cell.angle_gamma   90.00
#
_symmetry.space_group_name_H-M   'P 1'
#
loop_
_entity.id
_entity.type
_entity.pdbx_description
1 polymer ?
#
loop_
_entity_poly.entity_id
_entity_poly.type
_entity_poly.pdbx_seq_one_letter_code
_entity_poly.pdbx_strand_id
1 'polypeptide(L)'
;MTSDSEDPNDDVQYHLEVSEADVADSVLLPGNPERVEKVVDYWDDHDIVAEHREYRTATGTHDGTPISVTSTGIGGPSAAIALEELARVGADSFIRVGSCGAIQEEASIGDLVITTGAVRQEGTSKEYVREDYPASADHRIVSALVAAAEELGYDYHLGVTCSTDSFYAGQSRPGFKDFEASGSDERIAALQEAGVLNFEMEAATILTLANLYGLRAGAVCTVYANRVTGEFRTEGERKAAKCASLAVSYLAEMDAAVEEADADSWHAGLSIDR
;
A
#
# COMPACT_ATOMS: atom_id res chain seq x y z
N MET A 1 -9.77 28.22 -6.61
CA MET A 1 -11.05 28.15 -7.33
C MET A 1 -10.97 26.87 -8.12
N THR A 2 -11.63 25.81 -7.65
CA THR A 2 -11.70 24.55 -8.39
C THR A 2 -12.39 24.84 -9.72
N SER A 3 -11.68 24.58 -10.81
CA SER A 3 -12.24 24.62 -12.15
C SER A 3 -13.24 23.47 -12.23
N ASP A 4 -14.47 23.72 -12.70
CA ASP A 4 -15.52 22.69 -12.88
C ASP A 4 -15.16 21.74 -14.05
N SER A 5 -13.99 21.10 -14.00
CA SER A 5 -13.45 20.24 -15.04
C SER A 5 -13.31 18.81 -14.52
N GLU A 6 -13.91 17.85 -15.23
CA GLU A 6 -13.64 16.42 -15.07
C GLU A 6 -12.50 15.96 -16.00
N ASP A 7 -11.75 16.90 -16.61
CA ASP A 7 -10.58 16.56 -17.42
C ASP A 7 -9.46 16.02 -16.51
N PRO A 8 -9.05 14.75 -16.66
CA PRO A 8 -8.01 14.18 -15.83
C PRO A 8 -6.61 14.79 -16.10
N ASN A 9 -6.47 15.72 -17.05
CA ASN A 9 -5.21 16.38 -17.36
C ASN A 9 -5.18 17.85 -16.92
N ASP A 10 -6.13 18.29 -16.09
CA ASP A 10 -6.10 19.63 -15.50
C ASP A 10 -4.95 19.73 -14.47
N ASP A 11 -4.48 20.95 -14.21
CA ASP A 11 -3.33 21.21 -13.31
C ASP A 11 -3.61 20.78 -11.86
N VAL A 12 -4.90 20.79 -11.47
CA VAL A 12 -5.40 20.34 -10.17
C VAL A 12 -6.29 19.12 -10.39
N GLN A 13 -5.99 18.04 -9.69
CA GLN A 13 -6.69 16.77 -9.85
C GLN A 13 -8.09 16.80 -9.23
N TYR A 14 -9.06 16.20 -9.92
CA TYR A 14 -10.49 16.37 -9.62
C TYR A 14 -10.92 15.73 -8.28
N HIS A 15 -10.44 14.54 -7.95
CA HIS A 15 -10.87 13.85 -6.74
C HIS A 15 -10.01 14.22 -5.53
N LEU A 16 -8.70 14.35 -5.73
CA LEU A 16 -7.75 14.61 -4.64
C LEU A 16 -7.62 16.11 -4.33
N GLU A 17 -7.99 16.99 -5.27
CA GLU A 17 -7.78 18.44 -5.19
C GLU A 17 -6.31 18.84 -4.94
N VAL A 18 -5.36 18.10 -5.54
CA VAL A 18 -3.91 18.35 -5.45
C VAL A 18 -3.31 18.73 -6.80
N SER A 19 -2.18 19.42 -6.77
CA SER A 19 -1.33 19.78 -7.92
C SER A 19 0.11 19.27 -7.72
N GLU A 20 0.97 19.45 -8.74
CA GLU A 20 2.40 19.08 -8.70
C GLU A 20 3.16 19.74 -7.53
N ALA A 21 2.72 20.91 -7.08
CA ALA A 21 3.36 21.60 -5.96
C ALA A 21 2.98 21.04 -4.58
N ASP A 22 1.95 20.19 -4.50
CA ASP A 22 1.36 19.77 -3.24
C ASP A 22 1.91 18.42 -2.74
N VAL A 23 2.51 17.60 -3.61
CA VAL A 23 2.92 16.22 -3.29
C VAL A 23 4.40 15.97 -3.55
N ALA A 24 4.99 15.10 -2.73
CA ALA A 24 6.34 14.57 -2.92
C ALA A 24 6.32 13.35 -3.85
N ASP A 25 7.49 12.99 -4.36
CA ASP A 25 7.68 11.84 -5.27
C ASP A 25 7.22 10.51 -4.63
N SER A 26 7.42 10.38 -3.31
CA SER A 26 7.01 9.22 -2.52
C SER A 26 5.75 9.49 -1.70
N VAL A 27 4.72 8.67 -1.91
CA VAL A 27 3.41 8.81 -1.29
C VAL A 27 2.99 7.53 -0.54
N LEU A 28 2.63 7.69 0.73
CA LEU A 28 2.02 6.64 1.55
C LEU A 28 0.51 6.60 1.32
N LEU A 29 -0.06 5.40 1.14
CA LEU A 29 -1.46 5.21 0.76
C LEU A 29 -2.25 4.42 1.82
N PRO A 30 -2.70 5.04 2.92
CA PRO A 30 -3.64 4.40 3.85
C PRO A 30 -5.07 4.36 3.31
N GLY A 31 -5.85 3.36 3.69
CA GLY A 31 -7.28 3.33 3.29
C GLY A 31 -8.15 4.36 4.02
N ASN A 32 -8.06 4.41 5.35
CA ASN A 32 -8.88 5.31 6.18
C ASN A 32 -8.29 6.73 6.22
N PRO A 33 -9.06 7.80 5.89
CA PRO A 33 -8.64 9.19 6.04
C PRO A 33 -8.11 9.56 7.43
N GLU A 34 -8.70 9.00 8.49
CA GLU A 34 -8.25 9.26 9.86
C GLU A 34 -6.86 8.69 10.16
N ARG A 35 -6.36 7.77 9.32
CA ARG A 35 -5.02 7.20 9.47
C ARG A 35 -3.93 8.17 9.01
N VAL A 36 -4.26 9.20 8.22
CA VAL A 36 -3.32 10.26 7.83
C VAL A 36 -2.65 10.88 9.06
N GLU A 37 -3.44 11.24 10.08
CA GLU A 37 -2.93 11.76 11.38
C GLU A 37 -1.92 10.81 12.03
N LYS A 38 -2.20 9.50 12.01
CA LYS A 38 -1.34 8.48 12.64
C LYS A 38 -0.03 8.29 11.89
N VAL A 39 -0.01 8.60 10.59
CA VAL A 39 1.18 8.55 9.74
C VAL A 39 2.06 9.77 10.02
N VAL A 40 1.48 10.98 9.93
CA VAL A 40 2.22 12.24 10.09
C VAL A 40 2.71 12.49 11.52
N ASP A 41 2.13 11.82 12.52
CA ASP A 41 2.63 11.77 13.91
C ASP A 41 4.10 11.30 14.03
N TYR A 42 4.62 10.63 13.00
CA TYR A 42 6.01 10.14 12.95
C TYR A 42 6.96 11.02 12.16
N TRP A 43 6.46 12.08 11.52
CA TRP A 43 7.24 12.94 10.63
C TRP A 43 7.86 14.11 11.39
N ASP A 44 8.91 14.70 10.81
CA ASP A 44 9.60 15.87 11.35
C ASP A 44 8.70 17.12 11.30
N ASP A 45 7.99 17.26 10.18
CA ASP A 45 7.01 18.30 9.91
C ASP A 45 5.96 17.81 8.89
N HIS A 46 4.82 18.49 8.82
CA HIS A 46 3.80 18.26 7.81
C HIS A 46 2.80 19.42 7.71
N ASP A 47 2.17 19.55 6.55
CA ASP A 47 0.97 20.34 6.32
C ASP A 47 -0.12 19.48 5.66
N ILE A 48 -1.38 19.69 6.05
CA ILE A 48 -2.53 19.13 5.33
C ILE A 48 -2.76 20.00 4.09
N VAL A 49 -2.55 19.43 2.90
CA VAL A 49 -2.61 20.18 1.62
C VAL A 49 -3.98 20.09 0.95
N ALA A 50 -4.70 18.97 1.14
CA ALA A 50 -6.04 18.78 0.57
C ALA A 50 -6.90 17.81 1.40
N GLU A 51 -8.21 18.01 1.36
CA GLU A 51 -9.21 17.11 1.95
C GLU A 51 -10.51 17.15 1.14
N HIS A 52 -10.73 16.13 0.32
CA HIS A 52 -11.91 16.01 -0.52
C HIS A 52 -12.35 14.54 -0.63
N ARG A 53 -13.63 14.28 -0.32
CA ARG A 53 -14.21 12.92 -0.25
C ARG A 53 -13.44 12.03 0.74
N GLU A 54 -13.06 10.82 0.34
CA GLU A 54 -12.18 9.91 1.08
C GLU A 54 -10.67 10.23 0.92
N TYR A 55 -10.31 11.27 0.19
CA TYR A 55 -8.91 11.63 -0.10
C TYR A 55 -8.48 12.79 0.79
N ARG A 56 -7.67 12.47 1.79
CA ARG A 56 -7.02 13.43 2.65
C ARG A 56 -5.53 13.33 2.41
N THR A 57 -4.91 14.44 2.01
CA THR A 57 -3.49 14.49 1.64
C THR A 57 -2.71 15.40 2.58
N ALA A 58 -1.56 14.92 3.01
CA ALA A 58 -0.57 15.69 3.76
C ALA A 58 0.81 15.51 3.15
N THR A 59 1.64 16.54 3.24
CA THR A 59 3.03 16.55 2.75
C THR A 59 3.94 17.14 3.82
N GLY A 60 5.13 16.58 3.96
CA GLY A 60 6.09 16.96 4.99
C GLY A 60 7.43 16.30 4.79
N THR A 61 8.17 16.11 5.89
CA THR A 61 9.48 15.42 5.84
C THR A 61 9.63 14.36 6.93
N HIS A 62 10.37 13.28 6.64
CA HIS A 62 10.75 12.24 7.59
C HIS A 62 12.24 11.91 7.44
N ASP A 63 13.00 12.06 8.52
CA ASP A 63 14.47 12.00 8.51
C ASP A 63 15.06 12.91 7.41
N GLY A 64 14.47 14.10 7.26
CA GLY A 64 14.83 15.08 6.21
C GLY A 64 14.47 14.68 4.78
N THR A 65 13.79 13.55 4.56
CA THR A 65 13.31 13.09 3.23
C THR A 65 11.90 13.62 2.97
N PRO A 66 11.63 14.31 1.84
CA PRO A 66 10.28 14.72 1.47
C PRO A 66 9.35 13.51 1.30
N ILE A 67 8.15 13.61 1.86
CA ILE A 67 7.17 12.51 1.85
C ILE A 67 5.74 13.06 1.87
N SER A 68 4.84 12.38 1.15
CA SER A 68 3.41 12.63 1.20
C SER A 68 2.63 11.41 1.68
N VAL A 69 1.39 11.65 2.12
CA VAL A 69 0.43 10.61 2.48
C VAL A 69 -0.93 11.02 1.94
N THR A 70 -1.62 10.12 1.25
CA THR A 70 -2.97 10.34 0.70
C THR A 70 -3.85 9.16 1.04
N SER A 71 -4.97 9.39 1.73
CA SER A 71 -5.92 8.32 1.97
C SER A 71 -6.66 7.90 0.70
N THR A 72 -6.98 6.61 0.56
CA THR A 72 -7.54 6.06 -0.68
C THR A 72 -9.00 5.62 -0.59
N GLY A 73 -9.60 5.62 0.59
CA GLY A 73 -10.84 4.88 0.83
C GLY A 73 -10.64 3.36 0.78
N ILE A 74 -11.75 2.63 0.64
CA ILE A 74 -11.77 1.16 0.64
C ILE A 74 -12.02 0.63 -0.79
N GLY A 75 -11.14 -0.27 -1.21
CA GLY A 75 -11.24 -1.04 -2.44
C GLY A 75 -10.38 -0.51 -3.58
N GLY A 76 -10.13 -1.39 -4.54
CA GLY A 76 -9.41 -1.08 -5.77
C GLY A 76 -9.91 0.16 -6.51
N PRO A 77 -11.23 0.41 -6.67
CA PRO A 77 -11.70 1.54 -7.48
C PRO A 77 -11.24 2.91 -6.98
N SER A 78 -11.34 3.18 -5.68
CA SER A 78 -10.91 4.46 -5.10
C SER A 78 -9.39 4.55 -4.96
N ALA A 79 -8.71 3.42 -4.70
CA ALA A 79 -7.25 3.37 -4.73
C ALA A 79 -6.66 3.65 -6.12
N ALA A 80 -7.33 3.20 -7.19
CA ALA A 80 -6.93 3.52 -8.56
C ALA A 80 -7.05 5.02 -8.87
N ILE A 81 -8.12 5.67 -8.41
CA ILE A 81 -8.28 7.14 -8.55
C ILE A 81 -7.11 7.87 -7.88
N ALA A 82 -6.79 7.51 -6.64
CA ALA A 82 -5.67 8.14 -5.93
C ALA A 82 -4.35 7.95 -6.67
N LEU A 83 -4.04 6.73 -7.12
CA LEU A 83 -2.79 6.47 -7.84
C LEU A 83 -2.71 7.22 -9.17
N GLU A 84 -3.78 7.20 -9.98
CA GLU A 84 -3.86 7.92 -11.26
C GLU A 84 -3.59 9.41 -11.08
N GLU A 85 -4.29 10.04 -10.13
CA GLU A 85 -4.20 11.49 -9.91
C GLU A 85 -2.84 11.87 -9.33
N LEU A 86 -2.31 11.11 -8.37
CA LEU A 86 -0.97 11.35 -7.81
C LEU A 86 0.13 11.18 -8.86
N ALA A 87 0.04 10.16 -9.72
CA ALA A 87 1.00 9.94 -10.79
C ALA A 87 1.01 11.09 -11.80
N ARG A 88 -0.15 11.68 -12.09
CA ARG A 88 -0.28 12.84 -13.00
C ARG A 88 0.37 14.10 -12.45
N VAL A 89 0.45 14.24 -11.13
CA VAL A 89 1.10 15.36 -10.46
C VAL A 89 2.53 15.03 -10.00
N GLY A 90 3.14 13.99 -10.57
CA GLY A 90 4.58 13.74 -10.46
C GLY A 90 5.01 12.68 -9.45
N ALA A 91 4.10 12.14 -8.62
CA ALA A 91 4.45 11.05 -7.71
C ALA A 91 4.86 9.78 -8.47
N ASP A 92 5.96 9.16 -8.06
CA ASP A 92 6.52 7.98 -8.73
C ASP A 92 6.64 6.73 -7.84
N SER A 93 6.43 6.89 -6.53
CA SER A 93 6.63 5.85 -5.54
C SER A 93 5.46 5.76 -4.57
N PHE A 94 4.85 4.58 -4.48
CA PHE A 94 3.63 4.38 -3.72
C PHE A 94 3.77 3.25 -2.71
N ILE A 95 3.59 3.54 -1.43
CA ILE A 95 3.59 2.50 -0.39
C ILE A 95 2.21 2.44 0.25
N ARG A 96 1.48 1.36 0.00
CA ARG A 96 0.22 1.11 0.69
C ARG A 96 0.46 0.79 2.16
N VAL A 97 -0.27 1.50 3.03
CA VAL A 97 -0.21 1.33 4.50
C VAL A 97 -1.55 0.85 5.03
N GLY A 98 -1.67 -0.47 5.20
CA GLY A 98 -2.95 -1.12 5.46
C GLY A 98 -3.07 -1.86 6.78
N SER A 99 -4.22 -2.48 6.92
CA SER A 99 -4.49 -3.55 7.88
C SER A 99 -4.99 -4.77 7.12
N CYS A 100 -4.74 -5.96 7.62
CA CYS A 100 -5.12 -7.18 6.93
C CYS A 100 -5.65 -8.27 7.86
N GLY A 101 -6.31 -9.25 7.25
CA GLY A 101 -6.64 -10.52 7.90
C GLY A 101 -5.67 -11.60 7.43
N ALA A 102 -4.79 -12.08 8.30
CA ALA A 102 -3.92 -13.21 8.03
C ALA A 102 -4.73 -14.48 7.79
N ILE A 103 -4.28 -15.33 6.87
CA ILE A 103 -4.84 -16.65 6.58
C ILE A 103 -3.83 -17.79 6.80
N GLN A 104 -2.65 -17.46 7.30
CA GLN A 104 -1.65 -18.44 7.75
C GLN A 104 -1.55 -18.42 9.28
N GLU A 105 -1.25 -19.56 9.90
CA GLU A 105 -1.27 -19.70 11.36
C GLU A 105 -0.13 -18.91 12.03
N GLU A 106 1.01 -18.82 11.36
CA GLU A 106 2.24 -18.17 11.85
C GLU A 106 2.16 -16.64 11.93
N ALA A 107 1.22 -16.01 11.21
CA ALA A 107 1.07 -14.56 11.18
C ALA A 107 0.23 -14.07 12.38
N SER A 108 0.92 -13.64 13.43
CA SER A 108 0.32 -13.24 14.70
C SER A 108 -0.30 -11.85 14.63
N ILE A 109 -1.25 -11.57 15.53
CA ILE A 109 -1.85 -10.25 15.66
C ILE A 109 -0.77 -9.21 15.99
N GLY A 110 -0.73 -8.13 15.22
CA GLY A 110 0.26 -7.06 15.36
C GLY A 110 1.56 -7.29 14.59
N ASP A 111 1.74 -8.43 13.91
CA ASP A 111 2.81 -8.63 12.95
C ASP A 111 2.56 -7.79 11.69
N LEU A 112 3.62 -7.53 10.93
CA LEU A 112 3.52 -6.92 9.60
C LEU A 112 3.47 -7.99 8.50
N VAL A 113 2.68 -7.77 7.47
CA VAL A 113 2.81 -8.46 6.19
C VAL A 113 3.38 -7.48 5.17
N ILE A 114 4.56 -7.79 4.65
CA ILE A 114 5.21 -7.06 3.56
C ILE A 114 4.94 -7.81 2.26
N THR A 115 4.27 -7.14 1.32
CA THR A 115 3.78 -7.76 0.09
C THR A 115 4.88 -7.80 -0.97
N THR A 116 5.16 -8.98 -1.51
CA THR A 116 6.06 -9.18 -2.68
C THR A 116 5.29 -9.27 -3.99
N GLY A 117 4.04 -9.71 -3.93
CA GLY A 117 3.10 -9.72 -5.04
C GLY A 117 1.68 -9.94 -4.54
N ALA A 118 0.69 -9.76 -5.40
CA ALA A 118 -0.70 -9.87 -5.01
C ALA A 118 -1.53 -10.74 -5.97
N VAL A 119 -2.38 -11.59 -5.39
CA VAL A 119 -3.48 -12.23 -6.12
C VAL A 119 -4.52 -11.17 -6.46
N ARG A 120 -4.81 -11.03 -7.75
CA ARG A 120 -5.75 -10.06 -8.32
C ARG A 120 -7.19 -10.59 -8.26
N GLN A 121 -7.69 -10.85 -7.03
CA GLN A 121 -9.07 -11.30 -6.79
C GLN A 121 -10.06 -10.11 -6.68
N GLU A 122 -9.77 -9.05 -7.44
CA GLU A 122 -10.55 -7.83 -7.55
C GLU A 122 -10.83 -7.51 -9.03
N GLY A 123 -11.77 -6.60 -9.26
CA GLY A 123 -12.26 -6.24 -10.59
C GLY A 123 -11.53 -5.06 -11.19
N THR A 124 -10.98 -4.15 -10.38
CA THR A 124 -10.42 -2.88 -10.88
C THR A 124 -9.27 -3.13 -11.83
N SER A 125 -8.28 -3.94 -11.46
CA SER A 125 -7.14 -4.20 -12.35
C SER A 125 -7.52 -4.89 -13.66
N LYS A 126 -8.66 -5.60 -13.71
CA LYS A 126 -9.16 -6.27 -14.93
C LYS A 126 -9.63 -5.28 -16.01
N GLU A 127 -9.97 -4.05 -15.61
CA GLU A 127 -10.27 -2.96 -16.54
C GLU A 127 -9.01 -2.41 -17.23
N TYR A 128 -7.83 -2.61 -16.63
CA TYR A 128 -6.55 -2.11 -17.15
C TYR A 128 -5.79 -3.17 -17.94
N VAL A 129 -5.75 -4.41 -17.44
CA VAL A 129 -4.95 -5.47 -18.04
C VAL A 129 -5.53 -6.86 -17.78
N ARG A 130 -5.29 -7.78 -18.71
CA ARG A 130 -5.69 -9.20 -18.62
C ARG A 130 -5.24 -9.86 -17.32
N GLU A 131 -6.02 -10.82 -16.83
CA GLU A 131 -5.91 -11.41 -15.48
C GLU A 131 -4.58 -12.10 -15.16
N ASP A 132 -3.88 -12.65 -16.15
CA ASP A 132 -2.57 -13.31 -16.00
C ASP A 132 -1.38 -12.34 -15.95
N TYR A 133 -1.61 -11.02 -16.09
CA TYR A 133 -0.59 -10.03 -15.79
C TYR A 133 -0.34 -9.98 -14.28
N PRO A 134 0.92 -10.05 -13.81
CA PRO A 134 1.22 -10.12 -12.39
C PRO A 134 1.08 -8.76 -11.70
N ALA A 135 0.58 -8.74 -10.46
CA ALA A 135 0.69 -7.58 -9.57
C ALA A 135 1.93 -7.78 -8.68
N SER A 136 3.04 -7.13 -9.00
CA SER A 136 4.33 -7.34 -8.32
C SER A 136 4.82 -6.08 -7.63
N ALA A 137 5.33 -6.22 -6.41
CA ALA A 137 5.92 -5.11 -5.69
C ALA A 137 7.34 -4.80 -6.21
N ASP A 138 7.73 -3.52 -6.16
CA ASP A 138 9.08 -3.09 -6.48
C ASP A 138 10.06 -3.62 -5.44
N HIS A 139 11.14 -4.25 -5.89
CA HIS A 139 12.09 -4.91 -4.99
C HIS A 139 12.82 -3.93 -4.06
N ARG A 140 12.96 -2.66 -4.45
CA ARG A 140 13.59 -1.62 -3.62
C ARG A 140 12.68 -1.25 -2.46
N ILE A 141 11.39 -1.03 -2.73
CA ILE A 141 10.39 -0.76 -1.69
C ILE A 141 10.29 -1.95 -0.73
N VAL A 142 10.27 -3.18 -1.25
CA VAL A 142 10.27 -4.39 -0.40
C VAL A 142 11.52 -4.42 0.49
N SER A 143 12.70 -4.17 -0.07
CA SER A 143 13.97 -4.18 0.68
C SER A 143 13.99 -3.09 1.76
N ALA A 144 13.51 -1.89 1.44
CA ALA A 144 13.41 -0.78 2.37
C ALA A 144 12.43 -1.07 3.53
N LEU A 145 11.27 -1.66 3.23
CA LEU A 145 10.30 -2.08 4.25
C LEU A 145 10.84 -3.16 5.17
N VAL A 146 11.60 -4.13 4.62
CA VAL A 146 12.26 -5.17 5.43
C VAL A 146 13.29 -4.54 6.35
N ALA A 147 14.18 -3.70 5.83
CA ALA A 147 15.18 -3.01 6.63
C ALA A 147 14.54 -2.15 7.73
N ALA A 148 13.44 -1.45 7.43
CA ALA A 148 12.71 -0.63 8.38
C ALA A 148 12.03 -1.47 9.47
N ALA A 149 11.43 -2.60 9.11
CA ALA A 149 10.83 -3.52 10.07
C ALA A 149 11.90 -4.09 11.03
N GLU A 150 13.07 -4.47 10.51
CA GLU A 150 14.17 -4.99 11.32
C GLU A 150 14.77 -3.96 12.26
N GLU A 151 15.00 -2.72 11.80
CA GLU A 151 15.50 -1.64 12.66
C GLU A 151 14.50 -1.30 13.78
N LEU A 152 13.21 -1.33 13.47
CA LEU A 152 12.14 -1.07 14.44
C LEU A 152 11.88 -2.27 15.38
N GLY A 153 12.51 -3.42 15.14
CA GLY A 153 12.29 -4.66 15.89
C GLY A 153 10.87 -5.20 15.75
N TYR A 154 10.27 -5.06 14.56
CA TYR A 154 8.93 -5.55 14.27
C TYR A 154 8.98 -6.92 13.60
N ASP A 155 8.22 -7.87 14.13
CA ASP A 155 7.96 -9.14 13.47
C ASP A 155 7.21 -8.92 12.15
N TYR A 156 7.68 -9.58 11.08
CA TYR A 156 7.13 -9.43 9.74
C TYR A 156 7.13 -10.75 8.96
N HIS A 157 6.24 -10.80 7.97
CA HIS A 157 6.08 -11.91 7.04
C HIS A 157 6.16 -11.38 5.61
N LEU A 158 7.01 -11.99 4.79
CA LEU A 158 7.22 -11.59 3.41
C LEU A 158 6.53 -12.58 2.47
N GLY A 159 5.63 -12.12 1.60
CA GLY A 159 4.95 -13.06 0.70
C GLY A 159 3.84 -12.45 -0.16
N VAL A 160 2.96 -13.31 -0.65
CA VAL A 160 1.87 -12.94 -1.53
C VAL A 160 0.63 -12.59 -0.72
N THR A 161 0.04 -11.44 -1.04
CA THR A 161 -1.22 -10.96 -0.46
C THR A 161 -2.38 -11.27 -1.42
N CYS A 162 -3.63 -11.34 -0.96
CA CYS A 162 -4.80 -11.39 -1.84
C CYS A 162 -5.70 -10.16 -1.64
N SER A 163 -5.91 -9.40 -2.71
CA SER A 163 -6.82 -8.25 -2.71
C SER A 163 -8.20 -8.66 -3.23
N THR A 164 -9.25 -8.24 -2.53
CA THR A 164 -10.63 -8.60 -2.88
C THR A 164 -11.55 -7.39 -2.92
N ASP A 165 -12.55 -7.38 -3.82
CA ASP A 165 -13.57 -6.30 -3.86
C ASP A 165 -14.59 -6.39 -2.71
N SER A 166 -14.73 -7.57 -2.10
CA SER A 166 -15.76 -7.82 -1.08
C SER A 166 -15.13 -8.33 0.20
N PHE A 167 -15.18 -7.49 1.25
CA PHE A 167 -14.77 -7.88 2.60
C PHE A 167 -15.50 -9.12 3.11
N TYR A 168 -16.77 -9.33 2.70
CA TYR A 168 -17.56 -10.48 3.09
C TYR A 168 -17.30 -11.68 2.17
N ALA A 169 -18.07 -11.79 1.09
CA ALA A 169 -18.04 -12.95 0.19
C ALA A 169 -16.69 -13.16 -0.51
N GLY A 170 -15.94 -12.08 -0.78
CA GLY A 170 -14.63 -12.15 -1.43
C GLY A 170 -13.55 -12.73 -0.51
N GLN A 171 -13.59 -12.40 0.78
CA GLN A 171 -12.69 -12.93 1.81
C GLN A 171 -13.26 -14.15 2.55
N SER A 172 -14.19 -14.87 1.93
CA SER A 172 -14.82 -16.08 2.49
C SER A 172 -15.39 -15.86 3.90
N ARG A 173 -16.13 -14.76 4.09
CA ARG A 173 -16.91 -14.51 5.32
C ARG A 173 -18.40 -14.60 5.02
N PRO A 174 -19.22 -15.10 5.97
CA PRO A 174 -20.68 -15.06 5.83
C PRO A 174 -21.17 -13.62 5.69
N GLY A 175 -22.13 -13.43 4.78
CA GLY A 175 -22.85 -12.18 4.60
C GLY A 175 -24.06 -12.06 5.54
N PHE A 176 -24.93 -11.08 5.26
CA PHE A 176 -26.17 -10.90 6.02
C PHE A 176 -27.05 -12.16 5.97
N LYS A 177 -27.58 -12.58 7.13
CA LYS A 177 -28.36 -13.82 7.33
C LYS A 177 -27.57 -15.08 6.94
N ASP A 178 -26.28 -15.10 7.30
CA ASP A 178 -25.39 -16.26 7.10
C ASP A 178 -25.33 -16.70 5.63
N PHE A 179 -25.45 -15.75 4.70
CA PHE A 179 -25.29 -16.05 3.28
C PHE A 179 -23.84 -16.41 2.99
N GLU A 180 -23.62 -17.62 2.47
CA GLU A 180 -22.31 -18.09 2.05
C GLU A 180 -22.22 -18.09 0.52
N ALA A 181 -21.16 -17.45 0.00
CA ALA A 181 -20.88 -17.50 -1.41
C ALA A 181 -20.47 -18.93 -1.81
N SER A 182 -20.89 -19.35 -3.00
CA SER A 182 -20.51 -20.67 -3.53
C SER A 182 -18.99 -20.83 -3.57
N GLY A 183 -18.50 -21.96 -3.05
CA GLY A 183 -17.07 -22.29 -3.03
C GLY A 183 -16.23 -21.48 -2.03
N SER A 184 -16.84 -20.86 -1.01
CA SER A 184 -16.17 -19.98 -0.05
C SER A 184 -15.02 -20.68 0.69
N ASP A 185 -15.27 -21.87 1.22
CA ASP A 185 -14.30 -22.65 2.00
C ASP A 185 -13.19 -23.20 1.12
N GLU A 186 -13.54 -23.71 -0.07
CA GLU A 186 -12.56 -24.19 -1.04
C GLU A 186 -11.65 -23.07 -1.53
N ARG A 187 -12.18 -21.85 -1.71
CA ARG A 187 -11.39 -20.69 -2.16
C ARG A 187 -10.34 -20.29 -1.13
N ILE A 188 -10.72 -20.16 0.14
CA ILE A 188 -9.75 -19.80 1.18
C ILE A 188 -8.73 -20.93 1.37
N ALA A 189 -9.15 -22.19 1.37
CA ALA A 189 -8.26 -23.33 1.47
C ALA A 189 -7.23 -23.38 0.32
N ALA A 190 -7.66 -23.09 -0.92
CA ALA A 190 -6.77 -23.04 -2.07
C ALA A 190 -5.72 -21.90 -1.96
N LEU A 191 -6.12 -20.73 -1.45
CA LEU A 191 -5.20 -19.61 -1.22
C LEU A 191 -4.19 -19.94 -0.11
N GLN A 192 -4.64 -20.61 0.96
CA GLN A 192 -3.76 -21.07 2.04
C GLN A 192 -2.74 -22.08 1.55
N GLU A 193 -3.17 -23.08 0.78
CA GLU A 193 -2.28 -24.08 0.14
C GLU A 193 -1.27 -23.44 -0.82
N ALA A 194 -1.67 -22.36 -1.50
CA ALA A 194 -0.80 -21.58 -2.37
C ALA A 194 0.19 -20.65 -1.62
N GLY A 195 0.15 -20.61 -0.28
CA GLY A 195 1.04 -19.78 0.53
C GLY A 195 0.69 -18.30 0.54
N VAL A 196 -0.55 -17.92 0.21
CA VAL A 196 -1.03 -16.54 0.35
C VAL A 196 -1.11 -16.21 1.85
N LEU A 197 -0.57 -15.08 2.25
CA LEU A 197 -0.40 -14.72 3.67
C LEU A 197 -1.65 -14.12 4.29
N ASN A 198 -2.33 -13.25 3.55
CA ASN A 198 -3.40 -12.40 4.09
C ASN A 198 -4.39 -11.94 3.01
N PHE A 199 -5.56 -11.49 3.49
CA PHE A 199 -6.51 -10.71 2.73
C PHE A 199 -6.45 -9.23 3.08
N GLU A 200 -6.50 -8.39 2.05
CA GLU A 200 -6.80 -6.96 2.10
C GLU A 200 -7.58 -6.58 0.81
N MET A 201 -7.65 -5.32 0.41
CA MET A 201 -8.60 -4.91 -0.65
C MET A 201 -8.02 -3.98 -1.74
N GLU A 202 -6.74 -3.60 -1.70
CA GLU A 202 -6.22 -2.52 -2.57
C GLU A 202 -4.83 -2.79 -3.16
N ALA A 203 -4.01 -3.65 -2.55
CA ALA A 203 -2.62 -3.84 -2.97
C ALA A 203 -2.49 -4.30 -4.43
N ALA A 204 -3.30 -5.26 -4.88
CA ALA A 204 -3.27 -5.76 -6.25
C ALA A 204 -3.53 -4.66 -7.28
N THR A 205 -4.47 -3.75 -7.03
CA THR A 205 -4.76 -2.63 -7.90
C THR A 205 -3.58 -1.65 -7.97
N ILE A 206 -3.06 -1.24 -6.80
CA ILE A 206 -1.93 -0.30 -6.68
C ILE A 206 -0.69 -0.86 -7.39
N LEU A 207 -0.33 -2.11 -7.11
CA LEU A 207 0.83 -2.75 -7.72
C LEU A 207 0.65 -2.89 -9.24
N THR A 208 -0.53 -3.29 -9.71
CA THR A 208 -0.78 -3.46 -11.15
C THR A 208 -0.66 -2.14 -11.91
N LEU A 209 -1.28 -1.07 -11.44
CA LEU A 209 -1.23 0.23 -12.11
C LEU A 209 0.20 0.79 -12.09
N ALA A 210 0.90 0.70 -10.97
CA ALA A 210 2.30 1.11 -10.89
C ALA A 210 3.18 0.34 -11.90
N ASN A 211 3.02 -0.98 -12.02
CA ASN A 211 3.74 -1.79 -12.99
C ASN A 211 3.44 -1.37 -14.45
N LEU A 212 2.19 -1.02 -14.77
CA LEU A 212 1.79 -0.57 -16.11
C LEU A 212 2.36 0.81 -16.46
N TYR A 213 2.52 1.69 -15.47
CA TYR A 213 2.98 3.06 -15.65
C TYR A 213 4.49 3.25 -15.46
N GLY A 214 5.21 2.19 -15.11
CA GLY A 214 6.65 2.27 -14.84
C GLY A 214 6.97 2.98 -13.52
N LEU A 215 6.01 3.00 -12.59
CA LEU A 215 6.13 3.57 -11.25
C LEU A 215 6.52 2.47 -10.25
N ARG A 216 6.96 2.88 -9.06
CA ARG A 216 7.35 1.97 -7.99
C ARG A 216 6.19 1.82 -7.01
N ALA A 217 5.86 0.59 -6.63
CA ALA A 217 4.88 0.38 -5.58
C ALA A 217 5.19 -0.81 -4.68
N GLY A 218 4.77 -0.70 -3.41
CA GLY A 218 4.79 -1.79 -2.43
C GLY A 218 3.64 -1.66 -1.45
N ALA A 219 3.50 -2.65 -0.55
CA ALA A 219 2.46 -2.63 0.47
C ALA A 219 2.94 -3.28 1.77
N VAL A 220 2.59 -2.65 2.88
CA VAL A 220 2.76 -3.17 4.24
C VAL A 220 1.44 -3.08 4.99
N CYS A 221 1.04 -4.18 5.63
CA CYS A 221 -0.20 -4.25 6.39
C CYS A 221 0.03 -4.82 7.79
N THR A 222 -0.54 -4.20 8.82
CA THR A 222 -0.58 -4.83 10.15
C THR A 222 -1.67 -5.90 10.20
N VAL A 223 -1.37 -7.07 10.77
CA VAL A 223 -2.34 -8.14 11.00
C VAL A 223 -3.28 -7.77 12.15
N TYR A 224 -4.56 -7.58 11.87
CA TYR A 224 -5.60 -7.33 12.91
C TYR A 224 -6.46 -8.55 13.19
N ALA A 225 -6.53 -9.47 12.24
CA ALA A 225 -7.27 -10.72 12.39
C ALA A 225 -6.38 -11.86 11.91
N ASN A 226 -6.43 -13.00 12.60
CA ASN A 226 -5.93 -14.25 12.05
C ASN A 226 -7.11 -15.19 11.85
N ARG A 227 -7.37 -15.55 10.59
CA ARG A 227 -8.53 -16.34 10.17
C ARG A 227 -8.42 -17.81 10.53
N VAL A 228 -7.22 -18.31 10.78
CA VAL A 228 -6.95 -19.69 11.20
C VAL A 228 -7.18 -19.83 12.70
N THR A 229 -6.62 -18.91 13.49
CA THR A 229 -6.74 -18.95 14.97
C THR A 229 -8.06 -18.37 15.48
N GLY A 230 -8.73 -17.53 14.68
CA GLY A 230 -9.95 -16.81 15.06
C GLY A 230 -9.70 -15.56 15.90
N GLU A 231 -8.43 -15.17 16.11
CA GLU A 231 -8.09 -13.98 16.87
C GLU A 231 -8.40 -12.69 16.09
N PHE A 232 -8.85 -11.65 16.82
CA PHE A 232 -9.08 -10.32 16.29
C PHE A 232 -8.77 -9.25 17.33
N ARG A 233 -7.80 -8.36 17.05
CA ARG A 233 -7.52 -7.14 17.83
C ARG A 233 -7.01 -6.05 16.89
N THR A 234 -7.43 -4.82 17.13
CA THR A 234 -6.89 -3.64 16.45
C THR A 234 -5.62 -3.17 17.16
N GLU A 235 -4.60 -4.02 17.18
CA GLU A 235 -3.28 -3.74 17.75
C GLU A 235 -2.27 -3.42 16.65
N GLY A 236 -1.28 -2.57 16.94
CA GLY A 236 -0.22 -2.26 15.98
C GLY A 236 -0.62 -1.39 14.80
N GLU A 237 -1.74 -0.66 14.88
CA GLU A 237 -2.20 0.24 13.81
C GLU A 237 -1.15 1.23 13.32
N ARG A 238 -0.25 1.62 14.24
CA ARG A 238 0.83 2.55 13.95
C ARG A 238 2.10 1.87 13.42
N LYS A 239 2.25 0.54 13.53
CA LYS A 239 3.48 -0.16 13.11
C LYS A 239 3.71 -0.05 11.61
N ALA A 240 2.68 -0.33 10.80
CA ALA A 240 2.77 -0.21 9.34
C ALA A 240 3.06 1.23 8.91
N ALA A 241 2.44 2.22 9.56
CA ALA A 241 2.70 3.64 9.30
C ALA A 241 4.15 4.02 9.59
N LYS A 242 4.65 3.70 10.79
CA LYS A 242 6.04 3.99 11.18
C LYS A 242 7.06 3.28 10.28
N CYS A 243 6.82 2.00 9.98
CA CYS A 243 7.66 1.20 9.09
C CYS A 243 7.71 1.80 7.68
N ALA A 244 6.56 2.18 7.12
CA ALA A 244 6.50 2.77 5.79
C ALA A 244 7.17 4.15 5.71
N SER A 245 7.01 5.02 6.73
CA SER A 245 7.70 6.31 6.77
C SER A 245 9.22 6.14 6.76
N LEU A 246 9.75 5.26 7.62
CA LEU A 246 11.20 4.96 7.65
C LEU A 246 11.68 4.31 6.34
N ALA A 247 10.87 3.45 5.74
CA ALA A 247 11.20 2.83 4.46
C ALA A 247 11.31 3.86 3.32
N VAL A 248 10.56 4.97 3.35
CA VAL A 248 10.73 6.05 2.36
C VAL A 248 12.10 6.71 2.52
N SER A 249 12.55 6.98 3.75
CA SER A 249 13.90 7.52 3.97
C SER A 249 14.99 6.57 3.45
N TYR A 250 14.85 5.26 3.68
CA TYR A 250 15.78 4.29 3.08
C TYR A 250 15.67 4.21 1.56
N LEU A 251 14.47 4.34 0.98
CA LEU A 251 14.30 4.36 -0.47
C LEU A 251 15.06 5.56 -1.08
N ALA A 252 15.01 6.72 -0.44
CA ALA A 252 15.79 7.89 -0.85
C ALA A 252 17.31 7.67 -0.73
N GLU A 253 17.78 7.01 0.34
CA GLU A 253 19.18 6.59 0.46
C GLU A 253 19.59 5.60 -0.66
N MET A 254 18.71 4.66 -1.00
CA MET A 254 18.93 3.69 -2.08
C MET A 254 19.04 4.39 -3.43
N ASP A 255 18.17 5.37 -3.71
CA ASP A 255 18.21 6.15 -4.94
C ASP A 255 19.49 7.00 -5.02
N ALA A 256 19.88 7.66 -3.92
CA ALA A 256 21.14 8.40 -3.86
C ALA A 256 22.37 7.50 -4.10
N ALA A 257 22.37 6.27 -3.58
CA ALA A 257 23.45 5.31 -3.83
C ALA A 257 23.52 4.85 -5.29
N VAL A 258 22.38 4.78 -5.98
CA VAL A 258 22.34 4.50 -7.44
C VAL A 258 22.96 5.64 -8.22
N GLU A 259 22.61 6.89 -7.88
CA GLU A 259 23.17 8.09 -8.51
C GLU A 259 24.67 8.21 -8.28
N GLU A 260 25.15 8.01 -7.06
CA GLU A 260 26.58 8.09 -6.71
C GLU A 260 27.40 7.02 -7.45
N ALA A 261 26.84 5.83 -7.63
CA ALA A 261 27.50 4.72 -8.30
C ALA A 261 27.39 4.77 -9.84
N ASP A 262 26.66 5.73 -10.42
CA ASP A 262 26.31 5.77 -11.85
C ASP A 262 25.72 4.43 -12.34
N ALA A 263 24.82 3.86 -11.53
CA ALA A 263 24.19 2.56 -11.77
C ALA A 263 22.81 2.72 -12.42
N ASP A 264 22.35 1.69 -13.15
CA ASP A 264 21.02 1.69 -13.77
C ASP A 264 19.88 1.42 -12.76
N SER A 265 20.18 0.73 -11.66
CA SER A 265 19.19 0.34 -10.65
C SER A 265 19.85 -0.05 -9.34
N TRP A 266 19.10 0.10 -8.24
CA TRP A 266 19.58 -0.35 -6.93
C TRP A 266 19.66 -1.87 -6.87
N HIS A 267 20.76 -2.35 -6.31
CA HIS A 267 20.99 -3.76 -6.02
C HIS A 267 21.77 -3.89 -4.70
N ALA A 268 21.68 -5.07 -4.06
CA ALA A 268 22.30 -5.32 -2.75
C ALA A 268 23.81 -4.99 -2.67
N GLY A 269 24.53 -5.04 -3.79
CA GLY A 269 25.94 -4.62 -3.86
C GLY A 269 26.22 -3.14 -3.55
N LEU A 270 25.21 -2.26 -3.59
CA LEU A 270 25.36 -0.83 -3.29
C LEU A 270 25.22 -0.50 -1.79
N SER A 271 24.87 -1.47 -0.93
CA SER A 271 24.48 -1.20 0.46
C SER A 271 25.09 -2.21 1.46
N ILE A 272 26.41 -2.39 1.46
CA ILE A 272 27.09 -3.41 2.30
C ILE A 272 27.67 -2.86 3.62
N ASP A 273 27.58 -1.55 3.90
CA ASP A 273 28.07 -1.00 5.17
C ASP A 273 26.91 -0.64 6.12
N ARG A 274 26.54 -1.59 6.99
CA ARG A 274 25.80 -1.36 8.25
C ARG A 274 26.40 -2.18 9.39
#